data_AF-M7BRK5-F1
#
_entry.id   AF-M7BRK5-F1
#
_cell.length_a   1.000
_cell.length_b   1.000
_cell.length_c   1.000
_cell.angle_alpha   90.00
_cell.angle_beta   90.00
_cell.angle_gamma   90.00
#
_symmetry.space_group_name_H-M   'P 1'
#
loop_
_entity.id
_entity.type
_entity.pdbx_description
1 polymer ?
#
loop_
_entity_poly.entity_id
_entity_poly.type
_entity_poly.pdbx_seq_one_letter_code
_entity_poly.pdbx_strand_id
1 'polypeptide(L)'
;MGKFMKPGKVVLVLAGRYSGRKAVIVKNIDDGTSDRPYSHALVAGIDRYPRKVTAAMGKKKIAKRSKIKSFVKVYNYNHLMPTRYSVDIPLDKTVVNKDVFRDPALKRKARREAKESFVHLPEEFKLGNSALVMTAKCLQQEIEKYKAPPSLPDRKMLFKGHVTEAEDVNALVVAPRVQRALPGGSALLTFEEPEVAQRILEMKWHEVKLDESAGCEGRLRVQAEPVELLLPSALEIEMKLSDRCILLSSLPRLDLSEEQLLDKLEIFFSKKKNGGSEVEQRELLSDSGHVVLTFVHNGVAEQLAKKGRFQVPIGKQTYELKVTPYICGQITDLQVRPSICAKTVLLSGISDILDEESMRDALEIHFQKPSRGGGEVDALGYVPVGKQGLAVFEEDTD
;
A
#
# COMPACT_ATOMS: atom_id res chain seq x y z
N MET A 1 -11.77 5.63 -35.20
CA MET A 1 -11.30 4.80 -34.08
C MET A 1 -9.78 4.62 -34.18
N GLY A 2 -9.03 4.89 -33.11
CA GLY A 2 -7.57 4.73 -33.11
C GLY A 2 -7.15 3.26 -33.08
N LYS A 3 -6.15 2.87 -33.89
CA LYS A 3 -5.58 1.52 -33.88
C LYS A 3 -4.86 1.25 -32.55
N PHE A 4 -5.28 0.23 -31.81
CA PHE A 4 -4.76 -0.10 -30.46
C PHE A 4 -3.61 -1.13 -30.46
N MET A 5 -3.46 -1.91 -31.54
CA MET A 5 -2.35 -2.85 -31.73
C MET A 5 -1.10 -2.13 -32.27
N LYS A 6 -0.40 -1.40 -31.40
CA LYS A 6 0.83 -0.66 -31.74
C LYS A 6 2.09 -1.38 -31.25
N PRO A 7 3.27 -1.13 -31.85
CA PRO A 7 4.55 -1.56 -31.29
C PRO A 7 4.70 -1.11 -29.83
N GLY A 8 5.32 -1.96 -29.00
CA GLY A 8 5.45 -1.73 -27.56
C GLY A 8 4.21 -2.10 -26.74
N LYS A 9 3.07 -2.45 -27.37
CA LYS A 9 1.91 -2.97 -26.63
C LYS A 9 2.11 -4.41 -26.20
N VAL A 10 1.69 -4.68 -24.97
CA VAL A 10 1.69 -6.02 -24.37
C VAL A 10 0.44 -6.76 -24.82
N VAL A 11 0.63 -8.00 -25.25
CA VAL A 11 -0.41 -8.90 -25.73
C VAL A 11 -0.28 -10.25 -25.04
N LEU A 12 -1.42 -10.91 -24.83
CA LEU A 12 -1.47 -12.29 -24.38
C LEU A 12 -1.69 -13.20 -25.61
N VAL A 13 -0.86 -14.23 -25.74
CA VAL A 13 -1.02 -15.20 -26.83
C VAL A 13 -2.16 -16.16 -26.48
N LEU A 14 -3.17 -16.24 -27.34
CA LEU A 14 -4.34 -17.09 -27.14
C LEU A 14 -4.15 -18.51 -27.67
N ALA A 15 -3.36 -18.68 -28.75
CA ALA A 15 -3.29 -19.95 -29.48
C ALA A 15 -1.87 -20.42 -29.83
N GLY A 16 -1.73 -21.74 -30.00
CA GLY A 16 -0.50 -22.43 -30.39
C GLY A 16 0.46 -22.71 -29.22
N ARG A 17 1.70 -23.11 -29.54
CA ARG A 17 2.72 -23.55 -28.56
C ARG A 17 2.95 -22.60 -27.37
N TYR A 18 2.74 -21.30 -27.56
CA TYR A 18 2.99 -20.26 -26.55
C TYR A 18 1.69 -19.67 -25.98
N SER A 19 0.57 -20.39 -26.04
CA SER A 19 -0.69 -19.94 -25.43
C SER A 19 -0.52 -19.63 -23.94
N GLY A 20 -1.22 -18.61 -23.46
CA GLY A 20 -1.14 -18.09 -22.09
C GLY A 20 0.16 -17.34 -21.77
N ARG A 21 1.06 -17.14 -22.74
CA ARG A 21 2.28 -16.35 -22.55
C ARG A 21 2.04 -14.89 -22.90
N LYS A 22 2.50 -14.00 -22.02
CA LYS A 22 2.67 -12.56 -22.25
C LYS A 22 3.78 -12.32 -23.29
N ALA A 23 3.52 -11.38 -24.19
CA ALA A 23 4.42 -11.00 -25.24
C ALA A 23 4.24 -9.53 -25.62
N VAL A 24 5.18 -8.97 -26.39
CA VAL A 24 5.18 -7.57 -26.82
C VAL A 24 5.22 -7.52 -28.34
N ILE A 25 4.41 -6.62 -28.91
CA ILE A 25 4.41 -6.35 -30.34
C ILE A 25 5.69 -5.58 -30.69
N VAL A 26 6.54 -6.20 -31.52
CA VAL A 26 7.76 -5.58 -32.04
C VAL A 26 7.46 -4.78 -33.31
N LYS A 27 6.64 -5.36 -34.20
CA LYS A 27 6.24 -4.75 -35.46
C LYS A 27 4.81 -5.15 -35.79
N ASN A 28 3.95 -4.17 -36.04
CA ASN A 28 2.61 -4.36 -36.56
C ASN A 28 2.64 -4.38 -38.10
N ILE A 29 1.82 -5.24 -38.70
CA ILE A 29 1.52 -5.25 -40.14
C ILE A 29 0.00 -5.36 -40.27
N ASP A 30 -0.62 -4.21 -40.51
CA ASP A 30 -2.08 -4.13 -40.54
C ASP A 30 -2.64 -4.59 -41.90
N ASP A 31 -1.98 -4.20 -43.00
CA ASP A 31 -2.50 -4.39 -44.37
C ASP A 31 -2.09 -5.73 -45.00
N GLY A 32 -1.47 -6.63 -44.23
CA GLY A 32 -0.96 -7.91 -44.71
C GLY A 32 0.33 -7.80 -45.53
N THR A 33 0.81 -8.94 -46.02
CA THR A 33 1.96 -9.08 -46.93
C THR A 33 1.64 -10.14 -47.99
N SER A 34 2.40 -10.21 -49.09
CA SER A 34 2.26 -11.24 -50.13
C SER A 34 2.10 -12.66 -49.56
N ASP A 35 2.89 -12.99 -48.53
CA ASP A 35 2.89 -14.33 -47.92
C ASP A 35 1.69 -14.56 -46.98
N ARG A 36 1.10 -13.48 -46.47
CA ARG A 36 0.07 -13.49 -45.42
C ARG A 36 -0.89 -12.31 -45.66
N PRO A 37 -2.00 -12.52 -46.37
CA PRO A 37 -2.92 -11.43 -46.72
C PRO A 37 -3.68 -10.86 -45.52
N TYR A 38 -3.64 -11.52 -44.36
CA TYR A 38 -4.29 -11.07 -43.13
C TYR A 38 -3.37 -10.22 -42.26
N SER A 39 -3.99 -9.39 -41.41
CA SER A 39 -3.33 -8.56 -40.41
C SER A 39 -2.58 -9.39 -39.36
N HIS A 40 -1.31 -9.08 -39.11
CA HIS A 40 -0.45 -9.86 -38.23
C HIS A 40 0.63 -9.00 -37.56
N ALA A 41 1.17 -9.48 -36.45
CA ALA A 41 2.28 -8.84 -35.75
C ALA A 41 3.46 -9.78 -35.57
N LEU A 42 4.66 -9.21 -35.65
CA LEU A 42 5.87 -9.81 -35.11
C LEU A 42 5.90 -9.57 -33.61
N VAL A 43 5.97 -10.66 -32.86
CA VAL A 43 5.85 -10.65 -31.41
C VAL A 43 7.08 -11.30 -30.77
N ALA A 44 7.62 -10.67 -29.74
CA ALA A 44 8.63 -11.24 -28.86
C ALA A 44 7.99 -11.48 -27.48
N GLY A 45 8.16 -12.66 -26.90
CA GLY A 45 7.53 -12.99 -25.62
C GLY A 45 8.35 -13.92 -24.75
N ILE A 46 7.85 -14.18 -23.55
CA ILE A 46 8.53 -15.03 -22.56
C ILE A 46 7.92 -16.43 -22.60
N ASP A 47 8.71 -17.43 -23.02
CA ASP A 47 8.34 -18.86 -23.03
C ASP A 47 8.45 -19.46 -21.63
N ARG A 48 9.52 -19.12 -20.90
CA ARG A 48 9.71 -19.58 -19.51
C ARG A 48 9.95 -18.38 -18.62
N TYR A 49 8.97 -18.11 -17.77
CA TYR A 49 9.05 -17.13 -16.69
C TYR A 49 10.00 -17.60 -15.59
N PRO A 50 10.69 -16.68 -14.90
CA PRO A 50 11.36 -17.00 -13.65
C PRO A 50 10.34 -17.55 -12.65
N ARG A 51 10.76 -18.57 -11.90
CA ARG A 51 9.93 -19.26 -10.90
C ARG A 51 10.33 -18.82 -9.51
N LYS A 52 9.38 -18.83 -8.56
CA LYS A 52 9.62 -18.53 -7.14
C LYS A 52 10.84 -19.29 -6.62
N VAL A 53 11.75 -18.58 -5.98
CA VAL A 53 12.92 -19.13 -5.30
C VAL A 53 12.64 -19.12 -3.80
N THR A 54 13.05 -20.18 -3.09
CA THR A 54 13.00 -20.25 -1.62
C THR A 54 14.41 -20.38 -1.07
N ALA A 55 14.62 -19.94 0.18
CA ALA A 55 15.94 -19.94 0.82
C ALA A 55 16.58 -21.33 0.90
N ALA A 56 15.77 -22.40 1.01
CA ALA A 56 16.23 -23.79 1.04
C ALA A 56 16.83 -24.30 -0.28
N MET A 57 16.76 -23.54 -1.38
CA MET A 57 17.23 -24.01 -2.68
C MET A 57 18.73 -23.80 -2.87
N GLY A 58 19.43 -24.84 -3.34
CA GLY A 58 20.85 -24.71 -3.73
C GLY A 58 21.07 -23.81 -4.96
N LYS A 59 22.25 -23.18 -5.05
CA LYS A 59 22.64 -22.22 -6.10
C LYS A 59 22.35 -22.69 -7.53
N LYS A 60 22.58 -23.97 -7.84
CA LYS A 60 22.28 -24.57 -9.17
C LYS A 60 20.79 -24.57 -9.50
N LYS A 61 19.92 -24.79 -8.51
CA LYS A 61 18.45 -24.79 -8.65
C LYS A 61 17.91 -23.37 -8.78
N ILE A 62 18.50 -22.42 -8.03
CA ILE A 62 18.22 -20.99 -8.15
C ILE A 62 18.52 -20.51 -9.57
N ALA A 63 19.74 -20.74 -10.08
CA ALA A 63 20.14 -20.33 -11.43
C ALA A 63 19.21 -20.90 -12.53
N LYS A 64 18.76 -22.15 -12.38
CA LYS A 64 17.79 -22.76 -13.32
C LYS A 64 16.39 -22.15 -13.22
N ARG A 65 15.95 -21.75 -12.02
CA ARG A 65 14.62 -21.15 -11.78
C ARG A 65 14.54 -19.68 -12.19
N SER A 66 15.63 -18.93 -12.07
CA SER A 66 15.69 -17.52 -12.48
C SER A 66 15.92 -17.35 -13.99
N LYS A 67 16.29 -18.41 -14.72
CA LYS A 67 16.59 -18.34 -16.16
C LYS A 67 15.33 -18.09 -16.99
N ILE A 68 15.27 -16.91 -17.60
CA ILE A 68 14.25 -16.53 -18.59
C ILE A 68 14.55 -17.20 -19.93
N LYS A 69 13.50 -17.70 -20.59
CA LYS A 69 13.56 -18.16 -21.98
C LYS A 69 12.59 -17.34 -22.81
N SER A 70 13.07 -16.71 -23.87
CA SER A 70 12.28 -15.91 -24.80
C SER A 70 11.85 -16.72 -26.04
N PHE A 71 10.86 -16.20 -26.75
CA PHE A 71 10.49 -16.63 -28.10
C PHE A 71 10.23 -15.41 -28.98
N VAL A 72 10.39 -15.60 -30.29
CA VAL A 72 10.03 -14.63 -31.33
C VAL A 72 9.18 -15.39 -32.34
N LYS A 73 8.02 -14.85 -32.69
CA LYS A 73 7.07 -15.49 -33.61
C LYS A 73 6.12 -14.47 -34.25
N VAL A 74 5.69 -14.73 -35.47
CA VAL A 74 4.62 -13.98 -36.14
C VAL A 74 3.26 -14.57 -35.76
N TYR A 75 2.33 -13.71 -35.35
CA TYR A 75 0.97 -14.07 -34.95
C TYR A 75 -0.06 -13.26 -35.74
N ASN A 76 -1.16 -13.90 -36.13
CA ASN A 76 -2.37 -13.21 -36.55
C ASN A 76 -2.95 -12.45 -35.34
N TYR A 77 -3.51 -11.26 -35.55
CA TYR A 77 -4.15 -10.48 -34.48
C TYR A 77 -5.28 -11.23 -33.77
N ASN A 78 -6.02 -12.10 -34.46
CA ASN A 78 -7.08 -12.90 -33.83
C ASN A 78 -6.54 -13.86 -32.75
N HIS A 79 -5.24 -14.18 -32.78
CA HIS A 79 -4.59 -15.06 -31.80
C HIS A 79 -3.89 -14.28 -30.68
N LEU A 80 -4.09 -12.97 -30.63
CA LEU A 80 -3.53 -12.07 -29.64
C LEU A 80 -4.67 -11.35 -28.92
N MET A 81 -4.67 -11.42 -27.60
CA MET A 81 -5.51 -10.55 -26.79
C MET A 81 -4.72 -9.28 -26.46
N PRO A 82 -5.17 -8.10 -26.91
CA PRO A 82 -4.55 -6.85 -26.53
C PRO A 82 -4.76 -6.61 -25.03
N THR A 83 -3.72 -6.13 -24.36
CA THR A 83 -3.82 -5.67 -22.97
C THR A 83 -3.65 -4.16 -22.90
N ARG A 84 -4.06 -3.54 -21.80
CA ARG A 84 -3.92 -2.09 -21.61
C ARG A 84 -2.45 -1.64 -21.53
N TYR A 85 -1.56 -2.56 -21.17
CA TYR A 85 -0.16 -2.27 -20.87
C TYR A 85 0.68 -2.02 -22.12
N SER A 86 1.58 -1.03 -22.01
CA SER A 86 2.66 -0.79 -22.95
C SER A 86 3.98 -0.88 -22.19
N VAL A 87 4.97 -1.49 -22.81
CA VAL A 87 6.33 -1.57 -22.31
C VAL A 87 7.23 -1.09 -23.43
N ASP A 88 8.02 -0.08 -23.15
CA ASP A 88 9.04 0.38 -24.08
C ASP A 88 10.25 -0.56 -23.96
N ILE A 89 10.40 -1.45 -24.93
CA ILE A 89 11.53 -2.36 -24.98
C ILE A 89 12.46 -1.85 -26.08
N PRO A 90 13.71 -1.45 -25.76
CA PRO A 90 14.71 -1.17 -26.76
C PRO A 90 15.07 -2.49 -27.44
N LEU A 91 14.32 -2.84 -28.48
CA LEU A 91 14.60 -3.95 -29.37
C LEU A 91 15.09 -3.36 -30.68
N ASP A 92 16.31 -3.73 -31.07
CA ASP A 92 16.84 -3.40 -32.38
C ASP A 92 15.96 -4.03 -33.46
N LYS A 93 15.19 -3.16 -34.13
CA LYS A 93 14.27 -3.53 -35.22
C LYS A 93 15.00 -4.17 -36.41
N THR A 94 16.32 -3.98 -36.50
CA THR A 94 17.23 -4.60 -37.48
C THR A 94 17.49 -6.08 -37.15
N VAL A 95 17.62 -6.42 -35.87
CA VAL A 95 17.92 -7.78 -35.40
C VAL A 95 16.66 -8.63 -35.27
N VAL A 96 15.52 -8.02 -34.89
CA VAL A 96 14.23 -8.70 -34.71
C VAL A 96 13.28 -8.34 -35.87
N ASN A 97 13.51 -8.95 -37.02
CA ASN A 97 12.70 -8.74 -38.24
C ASN A 97 12.05 -10.04 -38.76
N LYS A 98 11.25 -9.97 -39.82
CA LYS A 98 10.61 -11.12 -40.47
C LYS A 98 11.63 -12.11 -41.08
N ASP A 99 12.77 -11.64 -41.53
CA ASP A 99 13.79 -12.49 -42.19
C ASP A 99 14.49 -13.46 -41.23
N VAL A 100 14.36 -13.20 -39.92
CA VAL A 100 14.85 -14.05 -38.83
C VAL A 100 14.27 -15.47 -38.90
N PHE A 101 13.13 -15.67 -39.56
CA PHE A 101 12.52 -16.99 -39.70
C PHE A 101 13.08 -17.83 -40.84
N ARG A 102 13.87 -17.25 -41.76
CA ARG A 102 14.48 -17.97 -42.89
C ARG A 102 15.64 -18.86 -42.40
N ASP A 103 16.53 -18.30 -41.56
CA ASP A 103 17.68 -19.02 -41.02
C ASP A 103 17.55 -19.35 -39.52
N PRO A 104 17.80 -20.61 -39.11
CA PRO A 104 17.81 -21.00 -37.71
C PRO A 104 18.85 -20.24 -36.86
N ALA A 105 19.96 -19.81 -37.45
CA ALA A 105 21.01 -19.05 -36.76
C ALA A 105 20.54 -17.63 -36.41
N LEU A 106 19.91 -16.92 -37.35
CA LEU A 106 19.33 -15.60 -37.12
C LEU A 106 18.23 -15.66 -36.05
N LYS A 107 17.40 -16.71 -36.08
CA LYS A 107 16.39 -16.98 -35.05
C LYS A 107 16.98 -17.16 -33.65
N ARG A 108 18.17 -17.76 -33.54
CA ARG A 108 18.87 -17.87 -32.25
C ARG A 108 19.41 -16.52 -31.78
N LYS A 109 19.92 -15.68 -32.70
CA LYS A 109 20.38 -14.32 -32.40
C LYS A 109 19.24 -13.43 -31.89
N ALA A 110 18.12 -13.37 -32.62
CA ALA A 110 16.95 -12.59 -32.20
C ALA A 110 16.34 -13.05 -30.86
N ARG A 111 16.39 -14.35 -30.55
CA ARG A 111 15.98 -14.86 -29.23
C ARG A 111 16.93 -14.44 -28.12
N ARG A 112 18.23 -14.38 -28.39
CA ARG A 112 19.24 -13.93 -27.41
C ARG A 112 19.02 -12.47 -27.08
N GLU A 113 18.86 -11.65 -28.11
CA GLU A 113 18.53 -10.22 -28.01
C GLU A 113 17.27 -10.02 -27.17
N ALA A 114 16.16 -10.64 -27.57
CA ALA A 114 14.90 -10.54 -26.83
C ALA A 114 15.04 -11.01 -25.38
N LYS A 115 15.84 -12.06 -25.12
CA LYS A 115 16.09 -12.53 -23.76
C LYS A 115 16.82 -11.48 -22.94
N GLU A 116 17.84 -10.82 -23.49
CA GLU A 116 18.59 -9.76 -22.81
C GLU A 116 17.67 -8.58 -22.48
N SER A 117 16.87 -8.12 -23.44
CA SER A 117 15.87 -7.07 -23.18
C SER A 117 14.84 -7.47 -22.12
N PHE A 118 14.38 -8.74 -22.12
CA PHE A 118 13.46 -9.25 -21.10
C PHE A 118 14.09 -9.42 -19.71
N VAL A 119 15.42 -9.53 -19.60
CA VAL A 119 16.13 -9.54 -18.31
C VAL A 119 16.12 -8.15 -17.67
N HIS A 120 16.09 -7.08 -18.45
CA HIS A 120 16.03 -5.71 -17.93
C HIS A 120 14.60 -5.24 -17.60
N LEU A 121 13.56 -6.03 -17.92
CA LEU A 121 12.18 -5.65 -17.63
C LEU A 121 11.81 -5.69 -16.13
N PRO A 122 10.79 -4.91 -15.71
CA PRO A 122 10.23 -4.99 -14.37
C PRO A 122 9.85 -6.42 -13.98
N GLU A 123 10.01 -6.79 -12.70
CA GLU A 123 9.67 -8.14 -12.21
C GLU A 123 8.19 -8.50 -12.44
N GLU A 124 7.30 -7.51 -12.41
CA GLU A 124 5.87 -7.64 -12.68
C GLU A 124 5.56 -8.27 -14.05
N PHE A 125 6.39 -7.99 -15.07
CA PHE A 125 6.26 -8.59 -16.40
C PHE A 125 6.78 -10.04 -16.43
N LYS A 126 7.73 -10.34 -15.55
CA LYS A 126 8.41 -11.63 -15.46
C LYS A 126 7.64 -12.65 -14.62
N LEU A 127 6.74 -12.24 -13.72
CA LEU A 127 5.87 -13.19 -13.03
C LEU A 127 4.71 -13.62 -13.95
N GLY A 128 4.72 -14.91 -14.32
CA GLY A 128 3.73 -15.55 -15.19
C GLY A 128 2.34 -15.74 -14.57
N ASN A 129 1.95 -14.88 -13.62
CA ASN A 129 0.60 -14.88 -13.06
C ASN A 129 -0.38 -14.35 -14.12
N SER A 130 -1.47 -15.08 -14.33
CA SER A 130 -2.61 -14.72 -15.20
C SER A 130 -3.43 -13.56 -14.65
N ALA A 131 -3.19 -13.17 -13.39
CA ALA A 131 -3.61 -11.90 -12.85
C ALA A 131 -2.55 -10.84 -13.20
N LEU A 132 -2.96 -9.83 -13.96
CA LEU A 132 -2.25 -8.56 -14.02
C LEU A 132 -2.38 -7.87 -12.66
N VAL A 133 -1.66 -8.41 -11.68
CA VAL A 133 -1.31 -7.69 -10.47
C VAL A 133 -0.09 -6.87 -10.86
N MET A 134 -0.33 -5.62 -11.26
CA MET A 134 0.69 -4.60 -11.17
C MET A 134 0.79 -4.27 -9.68
N THR A 135 1.84 -4.75 -9.04
CA THR A 135 2.30 -4.19 -7.78
C THR A 135 3.74 -3.75 -7.94
N ALA A 136 3.89 -2.42 -7.87
CA ALA A 136 4.92 -1.75 -7.08
C ALA A 136 6.36 -1.61 -7.62
N LYS A 137 6.61 -1.52 -8.93
CA LYS A 137 7.94 -1.10 -9.43
C LYS A 137 7.94 -0.05 -10.54
N CYS A 138 6.81 0.23 -11.21
CA CYS A 138 6.76 1.32 -12.20
C CYS A 138 6.68 2.73 -11.59
N LEU A 139 6.38 2.86 -10.29
CA LEU A 139 6.42 4.14 -9.58
C LEU A 139 7.83 4.50 -9.08
N GLN A 140 8.77 3.56 -8.98
CA GLN A 140 10.07 3.83 -8.35
C GLN A 140 11.01 4.72 -9.20
N GLN A 141 10.84 4.79 -10.52
CA GLN A 141 11.64 5.70 -11.36
C GLN A 141 11.07 7.13 -11.44
N GLU A 142 9.81 7.36 -11.05
CA GLU A 142 9.26 8.72 -10.88
C GLU A 142 9.36 9.21 -9.43
N ILE A 143 9.39 8.31 -8.45
CA ILE A 143 9.59 8.63 -7.02
C ILE A 143 11.04 9.07 -6.73
N GLU A 144 12.03 8.69 -7.55
CA GLU A 144 13.41 9.18 -7.37
C GLU A 144 13.57 10.67 -7.73
N LYS A 145 12.59 11.25 -8.44
CA LYS A 145 12.61 12.67 -8.83
C LYS A 145 11.91 13.58 -7.81
N TYR A 146 11.11 13.02 -6.90
CA TYR A 146 10.43 13.76 -5.83
C TYR A 146 10.43 12.91 -4.56
N LYS A 147 11.21 13.36 -3.56
CA LYS A 147 11.25 12.81 -2.20
C LYS A 147 9.87 12.27 -1.76
N ALA A 148 9.84 10.96 -1.54
CA ALA A 148 8.74 10.07 -1.11
C ALA A 148 7.49 10.71 -0.47
N PRO A 149 6.28 10.24 -0.81
CA PRO A 149 5.25 10.01 0.20
C PRO A 149 5.54 8.67 0.92
N PRO A 150 5.23 8.56 2.22
CA PRO A 150 5.39 7.32 2.96
C PRO A 150 4.54 6.23 2.29
N SER A 151 5.11 5.04 2.14
CA SER A 151 4.36 3.84 1.79
C SER A 151 3.09 3.79 2.63
N LEU A 152 1.93 3.59 1.97
CA LEU A 152 0.67 3.38 2.66
C LEU A 152 0.88 2.34 3.75
N PRO A 153 0.48 2.62 5.00
CA PRO A 153 0.72 1.67 6.07
C PRO A 153 0.06 0.35 5.69
N ASP A 154 0.85 -0.72 5.59
CA ASP A 154 0.38 -2.11 5.64
C ASP A 154 -0.14 -2.38 7.06
N ARG A 155 -1.17 -1.63 7.47
CA ARG A 155 -1.95 -1.88 8.67
C ARG A 155 -3.26 -2.51 8.22
N LYS A 156 -3.63 -3.60 8.87
CA LYS A 156 -4.96 -4.18 8.76
C LYS A 156 -5.96 -3.10 9.18
N MET A 157 -6.63 -2.49 8.21
CA MET A 157 -7.75 -1.58 8.45
C MET A 157 -8.93 -2.45 8.88
N LEU A 158 -9.32 -2.31 10.14
CA LEU A 158 -10.52 -2.95 10.68
C LEU A 158 -11.68 -1.97 10.46
N PHE A 159 -12.61 -2.33 9.58
CA PHE A 159 -13.83 -1.54 9.38
C PHE A 159 -14.71 -1.67 10.62
N LYS A 160 -14.76 -0.62 11.44
CA LYS A 160 -15.69 -0.51 12.55
C LYS A 160 -17.06 -0.15 12.00
N GLY A 161 -17.84 -1.16 11.60
CA GLY A 161 -19.23 -0.95 11.22
C GLY A 161 -20.07 -0.70 12.47
N HIS A 162 -20.54 0.52 12.67
CA HIS A 162 -21.64 0.79 13.61
C HIS A 162 -22.96 0.54 12.88
N VAL A 163 -23.84 -0.29 13.44
CA VAL A 163 -25.21 -0.45 12.97
C VAL A 163 -26.04 0.62 13.66
N THR A 164 -26.32 1.72 12.97
CA THR A 164 -27.28 2.76 13.41
C THR A 164 -28.57 2.64 12.61
N GLU A 165 -29.71 2.86 13.25
CA GLU A 165 -31.05 2.84 12.61
C GLU A 165 -31.36 4.14 11.82
N ALA A 166 -30.39 5.04 11.67
CA ALA A 166 -30.54 6.35 11.04
C ALA A 166 -30.00 6.35 9.59
N GLU A 167 -30.73 7.01 8.69
CA GLU A 167 -30.61 6.94 7.22
C GLU A 167 -29.38 7.63 6.59
N ASP A 168 -28.44 8.18 7.37
CA ASP A 168 -27.24 8.85 6.81
C ASP A 168 -26.02 7.92 6.81
N VAL A 169 -25.96 7.01 5.83
CA VAL A 169 -25.03 5.86 5.84
C VAL A 169 -23.74 6.04 5.03
N ASN A 170 -23.37 7.25 4.60
CA ASN A 170 -22.23 7.44 3.68
C ASN A 170 -21.10 8.35 4.19
N ALA A 171 -20.93 8.52 5.50
CA ALA A 171 -19.78 9.25 6.05
C ALA A 171 -18.74 8.27 6.60
N LEU A 172 -17.66 8.03 5.85
CA LEU A 172 -16.46 7.37 6.39
C LEU A 172 -15.67 8.41 7.17
N VAL A 173 -15.61 8.27 8.51
CA VAL A 173 -14.78 9.14 9.36
C VAL A 173 -13.36 8.57 9.40
N VAL A 174 -12.38 9.36 8.98
CA VAL A 174 -10.95 9.00 9.01
C VAL A 174 -10.26 9.91 10.00
N ALA A 175 -9.75 9.37 11.10
CA ALA A 175 -8.93 10.07 12.08
C ALA A 175 -7.44 9.73 11.84
N PRO A 176 -6.67 10.58 11.11
CA PRO A 176 -5.28 10.29 10.80
C PRO A 176 -4.38 10.46 12.03
N ARG A 177 -3.48 9.49 12.25
CA ARG A 177 -2.39 9.60 13.23
C ARG A 177 -1.07 9.69 12.47
N VAL A 178 -0.52 10.90 12.34
CA VAL A 178 0.66 11.17 11.51
C VAL A 178 1.91 11.16 12.37
N GLN A 179 2.98 10.52 11.88
CA GLN A 179 4.26 10.46 12.58
C GLN A 179 5.34 11.20 11.79
N ARG A 180 6.10 12.09 12.45
CA ARG A 180 7.19 12.86 11.84
C ARG A 180 8.49 12.66 12.60
N ALA A 181 9.55 12.27 11.90
CA ALA A 181 10.88 12.20 12.49
C ALA A 181 11.41 13.63 12.72
N LEU A 182 11.92 13.88 13.91
CA LEU A 182 12.53 15.14 14.30
C LEU A 182 14.05 14.96 14.41
N PRO A 183 14.84 15.78 13.69
CA PRO A 183 16.29 15.77 13.83
C PRO A 183 16.69 16.34 15.19
N GLY A 184 17.81 15.85 15.74
CA GLY A 184 18.38 16.39 16.98
C GLY A 184 18.75 17.87 16.86
N GLY A 185 18.61 18.61 17.95
CA GLY A 185 18.73 20.08 17.96
C GLY A 185 17.47 20.79 17.47
N SER A 186 16.31 20.13 17.58
CA SER A 186 15.01 20.69 17.18
C SER A 186 13.99 20.57 18.30
N ALA A 187 13.04 21.50 18.36
CA ALA A 187 11.89 21.42 19.25
C ALA A 187 10.59 21.64 18.48
N LEU A 188 9.54 20.93 18.87
CA LEU A 188 8.17 21.23 18.46
C LEU A 188 7.46 21.99 19.57
N LEU A 189 6.72 23.01 19.18
CA LEU A 189 5.99 23.85 20.09
C LEU A 189 4.56 24.01 19.57
N THR A 190 3.59 23.51 20.33
CA THR A 190 2.16 23.62 20.04
C THR A 190 1.55 24.64 20.97
N PHE A 191 0.77 25.56 20.40
CA PHE A 191 0.07 26.62 21.13
C PHE A 191 -1.43 26.33 21.17
N GLU A 192 -2.12 26.83 22.19
CA GLU A 192 -3.58 26.77 22.22
C GLU A 192 -4.19 27.62 21.09
N GLU A 193 -3.65 28.83 20.91
CA GLU A 193 -4.12 29.79 19.91
C GLU A 193 -3.29 29.72 18.61
N PRO A 194 -3.91 29.52 17.44
CA PRO A 194 -3.21 29.49 16.16
C PRO A 194 -2.59 30.85 15.77
N GLU A 195 -3.13 31.96 16.29
CA GLU A 195 -2.62 33.31 16.04
C GLU A 195 -1.20 33.49 16.61
N VAL A 196 -0.90 32.87 17.76
CA VAL A 196 0.41 32.92 18.40
C VAL A 196 1.46 32.25 17.51
N ALA A 197 1.14 31.05 17.00
CA ALA A 197 2.02 30.32 16.09
C ALA A 197 2.31 31.12 14.80
N GLN A 198 1.30 31.78 14.22
CA GLN A 198 1.49 32.64 13.04
C GLN A 198 2.45 33.80 13.32
N ARG A 199 2.29 34.52 14.44
CA ARG A 199 3.20 35.62 14.83
C ARG A 199 4.65 35.15 14.97
N ILE A 200 4.86 33.97 15.56
CA ILE A 200 6.19 33.39 15.75
C ILE A 200 6.84 33.01 14.40
N LEU A 201 6.05 32.48 13.47
CA LEU A 201 6.50 32.14 12.11
C LEU A 201 6.83 33.37 11.26
N GLU A 202 6.11 34.47 11.44
CA GLU A 202 6.41 35.74 10.77
C GLU A 202 7.77 36.31 11.17
N MET A 203 8.13 36.22 12.46
CA MET A 203 9.41 36.71 12.96
C MET A 203 10.61 35.86 12.51
N LYS A 204 10.40 34.58 12.18
CA LYS A 204 11.38 33.56 11.70
C LYS A 204 12.58 33.28 12.61
N TRP A 205 13.12 34.26 13.31
CA TRP A 205 14.31 34.16 14.15
C TRP A 205 14.01 34.67 15.55
N HIS A 206 14.35 33.88 16.55
CA HIS A 206 14.13 34.22 17.96
C HIS A 206 15.45 34.10 18.74
N GLU A 207 15.77 35.11 19.55
CA GLU A 207 16.92 35.09 20.45
C GLU A 207 16.49 34.71 21.87
N VAL A 208 16.63 33.43 22.19
CA VAL A 208 16.32 32.86 23.50
C VAL A 208 17.44 33.22 24.47
N LYS A 209 17.10 34.02 25.49
CA LYS A 209 17.99 34.27 26.63
C LYS A 209 17.96 33.05 27.54
N LEU A 210 19.11 32.45 27.78
CA LEU A 210 19.28 31.39 28.78
C LEU A 210 19.61 32.07 30.11
N ASP A 211 18.83 31.78 31.16
CA ASP A 211 19.01 32.42 32.48
C ASP A 211 20.21 31.83 33.24
N GLU A 212 20.78 32.64 34.15
CA GLU A 212 22.04 32.41 34.89
C GLU A 212 22.09 31.13 35.75
N SER A 213 20.94 30.49 35.98
CA SER A 213 20.78 29.30 36.84
C SER A 213 21.57 28.07 36.37
N ALA A 214 22.06 28.06 35.13
CA ALA A 214 22.71 26.91 34.50
C ALA A 214 24.17 27.17 34.05
N GLY A 215 24.83 28.21 34.58
CA GLY A 215 26.29 28.36 34.46
C GLY A 215 26.82 28.87 33.11
N CYS A 216 25.98 29.37 32.22
CA CYS A 216 26.38 30.02 30.96
C CYS A 216 25.43 31.18 30.61
N GLU A 217 25.95 32.42 30.53
CA GLU A 217 25.25 33.54 29.91
C GLU A 217 25.30 33.38 28.38
N GLY A 218 24.22 32.88 27.79
CA GLY A 218 24.14 32.61 26.36
C GLY A 218 22.89 33.19 25.72
N ARG A 219 23.04 33.77 24.53
CA ARG A 219 21.91 34.01 23.62
C ARG A 219 21.86 32.85 22.63
N LEU A 220 20.81 32.06 22.71
CA LEU A 220 20.55 30.99 21.75
C LEU A 220 19.68 31.54 20.62
N ARG A 221 20.19 31.47 19.39
CA ARG A 221 19.42 31.85 18.21
C ARG A 221 18.70 30.62 17.65
N VAL A 222 17.38 30.63 17.66
CA VAL A 222 16.55 29.57 17.08
C VAL A 222 15.79 30.09 15.87
N GLN A 223 15.56 29.21 14.90
CA GLN A 223 14.77 29.51 13.72
C GLN A 223 13.39 28.84 13.85
N ALA A 224 12.32 29.61 13.61
CA ALA A 224 10.95 29.12 13.57
C ALA A 224 10.54 28.77 12.14
N GLU A 225 10.07 27.55 11.93
CA GLU A 225 9.60 27.02 10.64
C GLU A 225 8.22 26.38 10.78
N PRO A 226 7.36 26.47 9.75
CA PRO A 226 6.04 25.85 9.78
C PRO A 226 6.16 24.32 9.74
N VAL A 227 5.24 23.64 10.43
CA VAL A 227 5.17 22.17 10.39
C VAL A 227 4.23 21.73 9.28
N GLU A 228 4.82 21.20 8.20
CA GLU A 228 4.08 20.59 7.10
C GLU A 228 3.88 19.08 7.36
N LEU A 229 2.61 18.64 7.37
CA LEU A 229 2.19 17.25 7.50
C LEU A 229 1.45 16.80 6.23
N LEU A 230 1.63 15.54 5.85
CA LEU A 230 0.87 14.93 4.76
C LEU A 230 -0.42 14.33 5.31
N LEU A 231 -1.55 14.98 5.05
CA LEU A 231 -2.87 14.52 5.50
C LEU A 231 -3.62 13.79 4.38
N PRO A 232 -4.38 12.73 4.68
CA PRO A 232 -5.36 12.15 3.78
C PRO A 232 -6.35 13.18 3.25
N SER A 233 -6.55 13.23 1.93
CA SER A 233 -7.50 14.14 1.27
C SER A 233 -8.59 13.42 0.48
N ALA A 234 -8.27 12.26 -0.08
CA ALA A 234 -9.25 11.36 -0.69
C ALA A 234 -8.82 9.91 -0.43
N LEU A 235 -9.78 9.05 -0.14
CA LEU A 235 -9.56 7.64 0.14
C LEU A 235 -10.55 6.82 -0.70
N GLU A 236 -10.02 6.01 -1.61
CA GLU A 236 -10.80 5.04 -2.39
C GLU A 236 -10.61 3.65 -1.81
N ILE A 237 -11.73 2.99 -1.53
CA ILE A 237 -11.76 1.65 -0.95
C ILE A 237 -12.55 0.76 -1.90
N GLU A 238 -11.89 -0.23 -2.48
CA GLU A 238 -12.57 -1.28 -3.23
C GLU A 238 -13.14 -2.30 -2.23
N MET A 239 -14.47 -2.39 -2.21
CA MET A 239 -15.19 -3.35 -1.39
C MET A 239 -15.39 -4.65 -2.17
N LYS A 240 -14.90 -5.77 -1.62
CA LYS A 240 -15.08 -7.10 -2.19
C LYS A 240 -15.80 -8.00 -1.20
N LEU A 241 -16.86 -8.65 -1.67
CA LEU A 241 -17.47 -9.75 -0.94
C LEU A 241 -16.48 -10.91 -0.86
N SER A 242 -16.17 -11.36 0.35
CA SER A 242 -15.32 -12.52 0.56
C SER A 242 -16.09 -13.80 0.25
N ASP A 243 -15.51 -14.67 -0.57
CA ASP A 243 -16.01 -16.01 -0.84
C ASP A 243 -15.59 -17.04 0.21
N ARG A 244 -14.77 -16.61 1.19
CA ARG A 244 -14.18 -17.45 2.25
C ARG A 244 -14.42 -16.94 3.67
N CYS A 245 -14.87 -15.69 3.84
CA CYS A 245 -15.04 -15.11 5.17
C CYS A 245 -16.50 -14.81 5.45
N ILE A 246 -16.93 -15.11 6.68
CA ILE A 246 -18.26 -14.74 7.18
C ILE A 246 -18.12 -13.83 8.39
N LEU A 247 -19.09 -12.92 8.55
CA LEU A 247 -19.26 -12.10 9.72
C LEU A 247 -20.38 -12.67 10.59
N LEU A 248 -20.05 -13.00 11.83
CA LEU A 248 -20.96 -13.44 12.87
C LEU A 248 -21.34 -12.24 13.74
N SER A 249 -22.62 -11.91 13.71
CA SER A 249 -23.24 -10.84 14.49
C SER A 249 -24.30 -11.41 15.44
N SER A 250 -24.76 -10.60 16.40
CA SER A 250 -25.68 -11.02 17.48
C SER A 250 -25.07 -12.07 18.41
N LEU A 251 -23.77 -11.94 18.73
CA LEU A 251 -23.12 -12.83 19.70
C LEU A 251 -23.66 -12.54 21.11
N PRO A 252 -23.97 -13.58 21.90
CA PRO A 252 -24.46 -13.40 23.26
C PRO A 252 -23.34 -12.86 24.16
N ARG A 253 -23.69 -11.92 25.05
CA ARG A 253 -22.82 -11.47 26.14
C ARG A 253 -22.78 -12.58 27.19
N LEU A 254 -21.81 -13.48 27.07
CA LEU A 254 -21.63 -14.61 27.98
C LEU A 254 -20.43 -14.38 28.89
N ASP A 255 -20.47 -14.93 30.10
CA ASP A 255 -19.33 -15.05 31.02
C ASP A 255 -18.34 -16.15 30.55
N LEU A 256 -17.99 -16.13 29.26
CA LEU A 256 -17.00 -17.03 28.66
C LEU A 256 -15.77 -16.23 28.25
N SER A 257 -14.60 -16.85 28.28
CA SER A 257 -13.42 -16.22 27.71
C SER A 257 -13.56 -16.11 26.18
N GLU A 258 -12.93 -15.08 25.60
CA GLU A 258 -12.96 -14.83 24.14
C GLU A 258 -12.52 -16.07 23.35
N GLU A 259 -11.48 -16.76 23.83
CA GLU A 259 -10.96 -18.00 23.23
C GLU A 259 -11.99 -19.14 23.26
N GLN A 260 -12.73 -19.30 24.37
CA GLN A 260 -13.75 -20.35 24.49
C GLN A 260 -14.94 -20.11 23.55
N LEU A 261 -15.31 -18.84 23.34
CA LEU A 261 -16.34 -18.48 22.38
C LEU A 261 -15.88 -18.80 20.95
N LEU A 262 -14.66 -18.38 20.59
CA LEU A 262 -14.06 -18.65 19.28
C LEU A 262 -13.93 -20.15 19.00
N ASP A 263 -13.47 -20.94 19.96
CA ASP A 263 -13.37 -22.40 19.85
C ASP A 263 -14.73 -23.04 19.56
N LYS A 264 -15.79 -22.64 20.27
CA LYS A 264 -17.14 -23.20 20.07
C LYS A 264 -17.71 -22.83 18.70
N LEU A 265 -17.50 -21.60 18.25
CA LEU A 265 -17.93 -21.15 16.93
C LEU A 265 -17.18 -21.90 15.83
N GLU A 266 -15.87 -22.05 15.97
CA GLU A 266 -15.04 -22.83 15.04
C GLU A 266 -15.49 -24.29 14.97
N ILE A 267 -15.70 -24.96 16.10
CA ILE A 267 -16.19 -26.35 16.15
C ILE A 267 -17.57 -26.47 15.52
N PHE A 268 -18.43 -25.46 15.64
CA PHE A 268 -19.75 -25.49 15.02
C PHE A 268 -19.68 -25.30 13.50
N PHE A 269 -18.94 -24.29 13.04
CA PHE A 269 -18.83 -23.94 11.63
C PHE A 269 -17.80 -24.79 10.87
N SER A 270 -16.99 -25.60 11.53
CA SER A 270 -16.14 -26.62 10.87
C SER A 270 -16.91 -27.84 10.39
N LYS A 271 -18.10 -28.09 10.95
CA LYS A 271 -18.88 -29.30 10.65
C LYS A 271 -19.63 -29.16 9.32
N LYS A 272 -19.38 -30.10 8.41
CA LYS A 272 -20.10 -30.20 7.12
C LYS A 272 -21.62 -30.28 7.25
N LYS A 273 -22.14 -30.89 8.32
CA LYS A 273 -23.59 -30.97 8.60
C LYS A 273 -24.25 -29.60 8.73
N ASN A 274 -23.50 -28.60 9.19
CA ASN A 274 -23.97 -27.23 9.33
C ASN A 274 -23.77 -26.42 8.02
N GLY A 275 -23.19 -27.03 6.99
CA GLY A 275 -22.83 -26.37 5.73
C GLY A 275 -21.50 -25.63 5.79
N GLY A 276 -20.67 -25.87 6.80
CA GLY A 276 -19.36 -25.25 6.95
C GLY A 276 -18.19 -26.16 6.57
N SER A 277 -16.97 -25.67 6.78
CA SER A 277 -15.72 -26.37 6.43
C SER A 277 -14.60 -26.02 7.41
N GLU A 278 -13.44 -26.65 7.26
CA GLU A 278 -12.23 -26.30 8.02
C GLU A 278 -11.97 -24.78 8.02
N VAL A 279 -11.76 -24.25 9.22
CA VAL A 279 -11.53 -22.83 9.49
C VAL A 279 -10.03 -22.59 9.49
N GLU A 280 -9.59 -21.62 8.69
CA GLU A 280 -8.19 -21.21 8.58
C GLU A 280 -7.82 -20.16 9.63
N GLN A 281 -8.72 -19.20 9.87
CA GLN A 281 -8.48 -18.09 10.79
C GLN A 281 -9.77 -17.67 11.49
N ARG A 282 -9.63 -17.27 12.75
CA ARG A 282 -10.70 -16.71 13.60
C ARG A 282 -10.24 -15.38 14.17
N GLU A 283 -11.08 -14.36 14.07
CA GLU A 283 -10.77 -13.01 14.51
C GLU A 283 -11.99 -12.42 15.22
N LEU A 284 -11.79 -11.99 16.47
CA LEU A 284 -12.81 -11.25 17.23
C LEU A 284 -12.54 -9.76 17.04
N LEU A 285 -13.56 -9.03 16.57
CA LEU A 285 -13.51 -7.59 16.42
C LEU A 285 -13.80 -6.95 17.79
N SER A 286 -12.75 -6.51 18.48
CA SER A 286 -12.81 -5.91 19.82
C SER A 286 -13.73 -4.69 19.92
N ASP A 287 -13.98 -3.99 18.81
CA ASP A 287 -14.81 -2.78 18.79
C ASP A 287 -16.32 -3.07 18.71
N SER A 288 -16.73 -4.12 17.99
CA SER A 288 -18.15 -4.45 17.75
C SER A 288 -18.61 -5.73 18.46
N GLY A 289 -17.67 -6.50 19.02
CA GLY A 289 -17.94 -7.84 19.56
C GLY A 289 -18.45 -8.81 18.50
N HIS A 290 -18.08 -8.61 17.23
CA HIS A 290 -18.41 -9.53 16.13
C HIS A 290 -17.25 -10.47 15.85
N VAL A 291 -17.54 -11.66 15.32
CA VAL A 291 -16.51 -12.66 14.99
C VAL A 291 -16.44 -12.84 13.49
N VAL A 292 -15.23 -12.78 12.95
CA VAL A 292 -14.93 -13.12 11.56
C VAL A 292 -14.30 -14.50 11.53
N LEU A 293 -14.90 -15.41 10.76
CA LEU A 293 -14.33 -16.73 10.49
C LEU A 293 -13.91 -16.80 9.03
N THR A 294 -12.69 -17.25 8.79
CA THR A 294 -12.12 -17.48 7.46
C THR A 294 -12.00 -18.98 7.22
N PHE A 295 -12.57 -19.46 6.12
CA PHE A 295 -12.58 -20.86 5.74
C PHE A 295 -11.49 -21.17 4.71
N VAL A 296 -10.93 -22.38 4.80
CA VAL A 296 -9.93 -22.89 3.84
C VAL A 296 -10.52 -23.00 2.42
N HIS A 297 -11.80 -23.38 2.32
CA HIS A 297 -12.49 -23.61 1.04
C HIS A 297 -13.36 -22.44 0.61
N ASN A 298 -13.21 -22.03 -0.66
CA ASN A 298 -14.05 -21.03 -1.31
C ASN A 298 -15.50 -21.51 -1.47
N GLY A 299 -16.44 -20.57 -1.41
CA GLY A 299 -17.87 -20.79 -1.65
C GLY A 299 -18.65 -21.25 -0.42
N VAL A 300 -17.96 -21.67 0.65
CA VAL A 300 -18.59 -22.04 1.93
C VAL A 300 -19.22 -20.82 2.59
N ALA A 301 -18.54 -19.67 2.54
CA ALA A 301 -19.05 -18.43 3.13
C ALA A 301 -20.35 -17.97 2.46
N GLU A 302 -20.47 -18.09 1.14
CA GLU A 302 -21.67 -17.73 0.39
C GLU A 302 -22.86 -18.65 0.77
N GLN A 303 -22.61 -19.94 0.96
CA GLN A 303 -23.64 -20.90 1.38
C GLN A 303 -24.12 -20.63 2.80
N LEU A 304 -23.20 -20.31 3.72
CA LEU A 304 -23.54 -19.94 5.09
C LEU A 304 -24.29 -18.61 5.15
N ALA A 305 -23.87 -17.62 4.35
CA ALA A 305 -24.56 -16.33 4.23
C ALA A 305 -25.99 -16.47 3.67
N LYS A 306 -26.24 -17.37 2.71
CA LYS A 306 -27.59 -17.65 2.18
C LYS A 306 -28.54 -18.23 3.23
N LYS A 307 -28.02 -19.04 4.16
CA LYS A 307 -28.81 -19.57 5.29
C LYS A 307 -29.10 -18.48 6.33
N GLY A 308 -28.19 -17.53 6.50
CA GLY A 308 -28.39 -16.28 7.24
C GLY A 308 -28.44 -16.40 8.76
N ARG A 309 -29.15 -17.38 9.32
CA ARG A 309 -29.28 -17.57 10.77
C ARG A 309 -29.02 -19.00 11.20
N PHE A 310 -28.32 -19.16 12.32
CA PHE A 310 -27.92 -20.47 12.83
C PHE A 310 -28.15 -20.55 14.34
N GLN A 311 -28.72 -21.66 14.79
CA GLN A 311 -28.79 -21.97 16.21
C GLN A 311 -27.54 -22.72 16.65
N VAL A 312 -26.70 -22.05 17.45
CA VAL A 312 -25.43 -22.59 17.92
C VAL A 312 -25.57 -22.95 19.41
N PRO A 313 -25.35 -24.22 19.79
CA PRO A 313 -25.31 -24.62 21.19
C PRO A 313 -24.01 -24.13 21.83
N ILE A 314 -24.09 -23.17 22.73
CA ILE A 314 -22.95 -22.62 23.47
C ILE A 314 -23.18 -22.91 24.95
N GLY A 315 -22.50 -23.94 25.47
CA GLY A 315 -22.72 -24.41 26.85
C GLY A 315 -24.03 -25.19 26.97
N LYS A 316 -24.91 -24.77 27.88
CA LYS A 316 -26.22 -25.43 28.13
C LYS A 316 -27.39 -24.82 27.33
N GLN A 317 -27.16 -23.73 26.62
CA GLN A 317 -28.19 -22.99 25.89
C GLN A 317 -27.85 -22.88 24.41
N THR A 318 -28.87 -22.69 23.58
CA THR A 318 -28.77 -22.46 22.14
C THR A 318 -29.00 -20.99 21.83
N TYR A 319 -28.08 -20.38 21.07
CA TYR A 319 -28.17 -18.98 20.68
C TYR A 319 -28.37 -18.86 19.17
N GLU A 320 -29.20 -17.92 18.75
CA GLU A 320 -29.40 -17.59 17.34
C GLU A 320 -28.32 -16.59 16.91
N LEU A 321 -27.44 -17.02 16.00
CA LEU A 321 -26.39 -16.19 15.43
C LEU A 321 -26.75 -15.77 14.02
N LYS A 322 -26.51 -14.51 13.70
CA LYS A 322 -26.70 -13.97 12.35
C LYS A 322 -25.38 -14.02 11.59
N VAL A 323 -25.38 -14.79 10.51
CA VAL A 323 -24.27 -14.95 9.57
C VAL A 323 -24.51 -14.05 8.37
N THR A 324 -23.56 -13.16 8.11
CA THR A 324 -23.58 -12.27 6.94
C THR A 324 -22.30 -12.43 6.14
N PRO A 325 -22.33 -12.15 4.82
CA PRO A 325 -21.11 -12.18 4.02
C PRO A 325 -20.16 -11.10 4.53
N TYR A 326 -18.88 -11.47 4.71
CA TYR A 326 -17.87 -10.50 5.11
C TYR A 326 -17.41 -9.70 3.89
N ILE A 327 -17.41 -8.37 4.01
CA ILE A 327 -16.90 -7.48 2.97
C ILE A 327 -15.50 -7.05 3.37
N CYS A 328 -14.51 -7.44 2.56
CA CYS A 328 -13.15 -6.93 2.69
C CYS A 328 -13.05 -5.60 1.94
N GLY A 329 -12.73 -4.52 2.64
CA GLY A 329 -12.31 -3.28 2.00
C GLY A 329 -10.80 -3.31 1.77
N GLN A 330 -10.37 -3.06 0.53
CA GLN A 330 -8.97 -2.84 0.20
C GLN A 330 -8.80 -1.40 -0.25
N ILE A 331 -7.86 -0.67 0.35
CA ILE A 331 -7.53 0.68 -0.10
C ILE A 331 -6.90 0.57 -1.49
N THR A 332 -7.54 1.19 -2.48
CA THR A 332 -7.05 1.22 -3.85
C THR A 332 -6.30 2.50 -4.16
N ASP A 333 -6.76 3.62 -3.60
CA ASP A 333 -6.10 4.91 -3.74
C ASP A 333 -6.19 5.68 -2.41
N LEU A 334 -5.10 6.36 -2.05
CA LEU A 334 -5.08 7.33 -0.96
C LEU A 334 -4.30 8.54 -1.46
N GLN A 335 -5.01 9.65 -1.62
CA GLN A 335 -4.42 10.91 -2.00
C GLN A 335 -4.08 11.70 -0.75
N VAL A 336 -2.83 12.09 -0.61
CA VAL A 336 -2.36 12.94 0.49
C VAL A 336 -2.12 14.35 -0.01
N ARG A 337 -2.39 15.34 0.85
CA ARG A 337 -2.08 16.74 0.60
C ARG A 337 -1.20 17.29 1.72
N PRO A 338 -0.20 18.12 1.41
CA PRO A 338 0.50 18.90 2.41
C PRO A 338 -0.49 19.83 3.11
N SER A 339 -0.47 19.81 4.43
CA SER A 339 -1.21 20.71 5.30
C SER A 339 -0.26 21.28 6.34
N ILE A 340 -0.39 22.57 6.62
CA ILE A 340 0.42 23.25 7.62
C ILE A 340 -0.33 23.21 8.94
N CYS A 341 0.33 22.77 10.01
CA CYS A 341 -0.24 22.87 11.35
C CYS A 341 -0.38 24.33 11.75
N ALA A 342 -1.62 24.80 11.95
CA ALA A 342 -1.87 26.19 12.30
C ALA A 342 -1.41 26.55 13.72
N LYS A 343 -1.36 25.57 14.63
CA LYS A 343 -1.03 25.73 16.06
C LYS A 343 0.40 25.33 16.42
N THR A 344 1.11 24.60 15.54
CA THR A 344 2.42 24.01 15.86
C THR A 344 3.55 24.63 15.04
N VAL A 345 4.64 24.96 15.72
CA VAL A 345 5.85 25.54 15.15
C VAL A 345 7.04 24.59 15.38
N LEU A 346 7.89 24.43 14.37
CA LEU A 346 9.18 23.75 14.50
C LEU A 346 10.27 24.78 14.77
N LEU A 347 11.01 24.56 15.85
CA LEU A 347 12.21 25.31 16.17
C LEU A 347 13.43 24.48 15.75
N SER A 348 14.30 25.07 14.93
CA SER A 348 15.55 24.47 14.48
C SER A 348 16.75 25.33 14.90
N GLY A 349 17.93 24.70 14.96
CA GLY A 349 19.18 25.38 15.35
C GLY A 349 19.43 25.46 16.86
N ILE A 350 18.78 24.60 17.66
CA ILE A 350 19.02 24.52 19.10
C ILE A 350 20.36 23.81 19.31
N SER A 351 21.26 24.49 20.01
CA SER A 351 22.59 23.97 20.36
C SER A 351 22.52 23.29 21.72
N ASP A 352 23.30 22.22 21.91
CA ASP A 352 23.35 21.43 23.15
C ASP A 352 24.20 22.14 24.22
N ILE A 353 23.68 23.25 24.72
CA ILE A 353 24.35 24.12 25.70
C ILE A 353 23.88 23.80 27.13
N LEU A 354 22.65 23.28 27.25
CA LEU A 354 21.97 22.99 28.51
C LEU A 354 21.42 21.56 28.51
N ASP A 355 21.19 21.05 29.71
CA ASP A 355 20.50 19.77 29.91
C ASP A 355 19.10 19.76 29.28
N GLU A 356 18.59 18.58 28.96
CA GLU A 356 17.33 18.38 28.22
C GLU A 356 16.13 19.05 28.90
N GLU A 357 16.04 19.02 30.23
CA GLU A 357 14.97 19.65 31.02
C GLU A 357 15.14 21.18 31.07
N SER A 358 16.33 21.66 31.42
CA SER A 358 16.64 23.10 31.46
C SER A 358 16.43 23.80 30.11
N MET A 359 16.74 23.12 29.00
CA MET A 359 16.52 23.66 27.66
C MET A 359 15.02 23.69 27.29
N ARG A 360 14.23 22.70 27.73
CA ARG A 360 12.77 22.73 27.56
C ARG A 360 12.16 23.92 28.29
N ASP A 361 12.50 24.07 29.57
CA ASP A 361 11.98 25.16 30.41
C ASP A 361 12.35 26.54 29.84
N ALA A 362 13.60 26.72 29.38
CA ALA A 362 14.04 27.98 28.80
C ALA A 362 13.30 28.33 27.49
N LEU A 363 12.98 27.33 26.65
CA LEU A 363 12.18 27.54 25.45
C LEU A 363 10.73 27.87 25.82
N GLU A 364 10.13 27.12 26.73
CA GLU A 364 8.75 27.33 27.17
C GLU A 364 8.57 28.74 27.74
N ILE A 365 9.41 29.15 28.70
CA ILE A 365 9.39 30.49 29.31
C ILE A 365 9.61 31.59 28.26
N HIS A 366 10.42 31.34 27.24
CA HIS A 366 10.65 32.32 26.17
C HIS A 366 9.40 32.55 25.33
N PHE A 367 8.76 31.46 24.89
CA PHE A 367 7.62 31.48 23.99
C PHE A 367 6.27 31.62 24.71
N GLN A 368 6.25 31.61 26.05
CA GLN A 368 5.09 32.02 26.83
C GLN A 368 4.97 33.54 26.97
N LYS A 369 6.06 34.30 26.77
CA LYS A 369 6.07 35.76 26.97
C LYS A 369 5.38 36.48 25.80
N PRO A 370 4.26 37.21 26.04
CA PRO A 370 3.53 37.90 24.97
C PRO A 370 4.33 39.05 24.34
N SER A 371 5.29 39.62 25.08
CA SER A 371 6.22 40.64 24.57
C SER A 371 7.12 40.16 23.43
N ARG A 372 7.19 38.84 23.21
CA ARG A 372 7.97 38.20 22.14
C ARG A 372 7.09 37.52 21.09
N GLY A 373 5.80 37.87 21.07
CA GLY A 373 4.82 37.22 20.20
C GLY A 373 4.36 35.85 20.70
N GLY A 374 4.77 35.46 21.92
CA GLY A 374 4.40 34.22 22.59
C GLY A 374 2.98 34.18 23.14
N GLY A 375 2.58 33.03 23.68
CA GLY A 375 1.25 32.76 24.21
C GLY A 375 1.21 31.45 24.99
N GLU A 376 0.02 30.95 25.30
CA GLU A 376 -0.16 29.71 26.07
C GLU A 376 0.31 28.50 25.25
N VAL A 377 1.25 27.74 25.82
CA VAL A 377 1.87 26.56 25.21
C VAL A 377 1.11 25.33 25.69
N ASP A 378 0.54 24.59 24.75
CA ASP A 378 -0.19 23.34 25.02
C ASP A 378 0.78 22.15 25.14
N ALA A 379 1.79 22.09 24.26
CA ALA A 379 2.80 21.04 24.31
C ALA A 379 4.17 21.48 23.76
N LEU A 380 5.24 21.05 24.43
CA LEU A 380 6.63 21.26 24.01
C LEU A 380 7.40 19.94 23.93
N GLY A 381 7.96 19.64 22.76
CA GLY A 381 8.80 18.46 22.53
C GLY A 381 10.19 18.82 22.03
N TYR A 382 11.20 18.82 22.90
CA TYR A 382 12.61 19.05 22.54
C TYR A 382 13.38 17.74 22.29
N VAL A 383 14.16 17.71 21.21
CA VAL A 383 15.08 16.63 20.84
C VAL A 383 16.53 17.14 20.90
N PRO A 384 17.38 16.61 21.81
CA PRO A 384 18.79 17.01 21.93
C PRO A 384 19.61 16.72 20.69
N VAL A 385 20.73 17.44 20.52
CA VAL A 385 21.68 17.20 19.43
C VAL A 385 22.25 15.78 19.56
N GLY A 386 22.25 15.02 18.46
CA GLY A 386 22.72 13.62 18.45
C GLY A 386 21.66 12.57 18.81
N LYS A 387 20.48 12.96 19.30
CA LYS A 387 19.31 12.08 19.41
C LYS A 387 18.36 12.27 18.21
N GLN A 388 17.47 11.30 17.99
CA GLN A 388 16.36 11.41 17.04
C GLN A 388 15.05 11.25 17.80
N GLY A 389 14.08 12.12 17.52
CA GLY A 389 12.75 12.07 18.10
C GLY A 389 11.69 11.67 17.07
N LEU A 390 10.55 11.18 17.56
CA LEU A 390 9.38 10.92 16.73
C LEU A 390 8.21 11.72 17.31
N ALA A 391 7.71 12.69 16.54
CA ALA A 391 6.50 13.41 16.87
C ALA A 391 5.28 12.67 16.34
N VAL A 392 4.25 12.54 17.16
CA VAL A 392 2.95 11.97 16.79
C VAL A 392 1.93 13.09 16.80
N PHE A 393 1.21 13.25 15.69
CA PHE A 393 0.16 14.23 15.52
C PHE A 393 -1.18 13.50 15.42
N GLU A 394 -2.15 13.98 16.18
CA GLU A 394 -3.52 13.51 16.20
C GLU A 394 -4.44 14.70 15.93
N GLU A 395 -5.66 14.43 15.48
CA GLU A 395 -6.65 15.47 15.22
C GLU A 395 -7.24 15.94 16.55
N ASP A 396 -7.40 17.25 16.73
CA ASP A 396 -8.00 17.84 17.93
C ASP A 396 -9.42 17.27 18.09
N THR A 397 -9.67 16.53 19.18
CA THR A 397 -11.01 16.09 19.55
C THR A 397 -11.68 17.20 20.33
N ASP A 398 -12.44 18.06 19.64
CA ASP A 398 -13.41 18.96 20.29
C ASP A 398 -14.65 18.20 20.77
#